data_AF-A0A4Z0L7D3-F1
#
_entry.id   AF-A0A4Z0L7D3-F1
#
_cell.length_a   1.000
_cell.length_b   1.000
_cell.length_c   1.000
_cell.angle_alpha   90.00
_cell.angle_beta   90.00
_cell.angle_gamma   90.00
#
_symmetry.space_group_name_H-M   'P 1'
#
loop_
_entity.id
_entity.type
_entity.pdbx_description
1 polymer ?
#
loop_
_entity_poly.entity_id
_entity_poly.type
_entity_poly.pdbx_seq_one_letter_code
_entity_poly.pdbx_strand_id
1 'polypeptide(L)'
;MSKSVKIYIVFLVLLMIGIVVIDANSPKPINWTPTYSLKDKIPLGLYVLDQEANTLFKGQEIEKVNVTPYEFLSDKFDYGDDDTDTLTYDYQIKGTILNISEFSKLDDQSVEELCNFVSYGNTAFISSKELPQYLLDSLKIKTNLEFKTTDSIYNWVANPALGTKKYKITEGLGNTYFSKIDTLNTTVLGYQSGDSTRVNFIKVKYYDGQFLLHTQPAAFTNFHLLKDDHYQYAEKVLSYIPKENIYWYTKGQNGEVISESRLRYILSQPALEWGWWIALMGIAVFMIFNAKRKQRIVPIKKPLTNTTVEFIRTIGNLYYQEGDHGTIIDKKIIYFLEKIRNEYLLDTTRLDDDFIKKLHLKSGKNIADIQKAVFLINTHRRSPNNSIEADLIQINNAIEKIIHH
;
A
#
# COMPACT_ATOMS: atom_id res chain seq x y z
N MET A 1 -7.48 41.53 -8.56
CA MET A 1 -6.94 40.62 -9.59
C MET A 1 -6.66 41.43 -10.85
N SER A 2 -5.43 41.44 -11.37
CA SER A 2 -5.08 42.22 -12.56
C SER A 2 -5.74 41.64 -13.82
N LYS A 3 -5.99 42.47 -14.84
CA LYS A 3 -6.61 42.05 -16.11
C LYS A 3 -5.83 40.91 -16.77
N SER A 4 -4.50 40.94 -16.69
CA SER A 4 -3.61 39.89 -17.23
C SER A 4 -3.84 38.54 -16.56
N VAL A 5 -4.03 38.50 -15.24
CA VAL A 5 -4.30 37.24 -14.52
C VAL A 5 -5.65 36.65 -14.92
N LYS A 6 -6.69 37.47 -15.15
CA LYS A 6 -7.98 36.99 -15.66
C LYS A 6 -7.85 36.35 -17.05
N ILE A 7 -7.03 36.94 -17.93
CA ILE A 7 -6.79 36.41 -19.28
C ILE A 7 -6.06 35.06 -19.21
N TYR A 8 -5.02 34.93 -18.38
CA TYR A 8 -4.33 33.65 -18.22
C TYR A 8 -5.23 32.55 -17.65
N ILE A 9 -6.13 32.88 -16.71
CA ILE A 9 -7.10 31.92 -16.18
C ILE A 9 -8.09 31.48 -17.26
N VAL A 10 -8.62 32.41 -18.06
CA VAL A 10 -9.53 32.07 -19.17
C VAL A 10 -8.83 31.18 -20.19
N PHE A 11 -7.57 31.48 -20.54
CA PHE A 11 -6.79 30.65 -21.45
C PHE A 11 -6.53 29.25 -20.88
N LEU A 12 -6.17 29.14 -19.60
CA LEU A 12 -5.95 27.85 -18.93
C LEU A 12 -7.22 27.01 -18.86
N VAL A 13 -8.36 27.63 -18.58
CA VAL A 13 -9.68 26.96 -18.58
C VAL A 13 -10.03 26.49 -19.99
N LEU A 14 -9.83 27.32 -21.01
CA LEU A 14 -10.04 26.95 -22.41
C LEU A 14 -9.15 25.78 -22.83
N LEU A 15 -7.88 25.79 -22.41
CA LEU A 15 -6.93 24.71 -22.69
C LEU A 15 -7.34 23.41 -21.99
N MET A 16 -7.77 23.46 -20.73
CA MET A 16 -8.31 22.28 -20.04
C MET A 16 -9.56 21.72 -20.72
N ILE A 17 -10.51 22.59 -21.11
CA ILE A 17 -11.71 22.18 -21.85
C ILE A 17 -11.30 21.52 -23.17
N GLY A 18 -10.35 22.10 -23.89
CA GLY A 18 -9.81 21.54 -25.13
C GLY A 18 -9.23 20.13 -24.94
N ILE A 19 -8.43 19.92 -23.90
CA ILE A 19 -7.86 18.59 -23.58
C ILE A 19 -8.97 17.58 -23.27
N VAL A 20 -9.98 17.95 -22.45
CA VAL A 20 -11.09 17.05 -22.10
C VAL A 20 -11.90 16.66 -23.33
N VAL A 21 -12.16 17.60 -24.25
CA VAL A 21 -12.89 17.33 -25.50
C VAL A 21 -12.07 16.41 -26.42
N ILE A 22 -10.75 16.60 -26.51
CA ILE A 22 -9.86 15.73 -27.29
C ILE A 22 -9.83 14.32 -26.70
N ASP A 23 -9.67 14.18 -25.39
CA ASP A 23 -9.61 12.90 -24.70
C ASP A 23 -10.94 12.14 -24.78
N ALA A 24 -12.07 12.82 -24.58
CA ALA A 24 -13.41 12.23 -24.67
C ALA A 24 -13.75 11.73 -26.08
N ASN A 25 -13.22 12.38 -27.12
CA ASN A 25 -13.43 11.99 -28.52
C ASN A 25 -12.34 11.06 -29.06
N SER A 26 -11.27 10.83 -28.30
CA SER A 26 -10.22 9.90 -28.71
C SER A 26 -10.74 8.46 -28.59
N PRO A 27 -10.58 7.61 -29.61
CA PRO A 27 -10.97 6.22 -29.51
C PRO A 27 -10.18 5.56 -28.38
N LYS A 28 -10.89 4.85 -27.49
CA LYS A 28 -10.24 4.12 -26.39
C LYS A 28 -9.17 3.20 -26.99
N PRO A 29 -7.93 3.20 -26.47
CA PRO A 29 -6.90 2.33 -26.98
C PRO A 29 -7.37 0.88 -26.86
N ILE A 30 -7.16 0.11 -27.92
CA ILE A 30 -7.52 -1.31 -27.92
C ILE A 30 -6.66 -2.01 -26.86
N ASN A 31 -7.31 -2.68 -25.93
CA ASN A 31 -6.64 -3.45 -24.90
C ASN A 31 -6.14 -4.77 -25.48
N TRP A 32 -4.82 -4.92 -25.65
CA TRP A 32 -4.18 -6.13 -26.17
C TRP A 32 -3.68 -7.09 -25.08
N THR A 33 -4.11 -6.92 -23.83
CA THR A 33 -3.71 -7.84 -22.75
C THR A 33 -4.18 -9.27 -23.08
N PRO A 34 -3.28 -10.27 -23.09
CA PRO A 34 -3.63 -11.65 -23.33
C PRO A 34 -4.35 -12.25 -22.11
N THR A 35 -5.68 -12.34 -22.17
CA THR A 35 -6.44 -12.93 -21.06
C THR A 35 -6.88 -14.36 -21.36
N TYR A 36 -7.08 -14.71 -22.64
CA TYR A 36 -7.64 -15.99 -23.06
C TYR A 36 -8.95 -16.35 -22.31
N SER A 37 -9.67 -15.33 -21.87
CA SER A 37 -10.89 -15.49 -21.09
C SER A 37 -12.08 -15.75 -22.02
N LEU A 38 -12.96 -16.66 -21.63
CA LEU A 38 -14.20 -16.95 -22.38
C LEU A 38 -15.19 -15.79 -22.33
N LYS A 39 -15.05 -14.86 -21.37
CA LYS A 39 -15.95 -13.71 -21.20
C LYS A 39 -15.42 -12.44 -21.85
N ASP A 40 -14.13 -12.39 -22.16
CA ASP A 40 -13.48 -11.16 -22.59
C ASP A 40 -13.65 -10.96 -24.11
N LYS A 41 -14.17 -9.79 -24.49
CA LYS A 41 -14.33 -9.37 -25.89
C LYS A 41 -13.13 -8.62 -26.47
N ILE A 42 -12.04 -8.53 -25.70
CA ILE A 42 -10.78 -7.92 -26.16
C ILE A 42 -10.11 -8.84 -27.21
N PRO A 43 -9.20 -8.31 -28.06
CA PRO A 43 -8.52 -9.08 -29.12
C PRO A 43 -8.02 -10.47 -28.74
N LEU A 44 -7.37 -10.61 -27.57
CA LEU A 44 -6.75 -11.85 -27.12
C LEU A 44 -7.60 -12.62 -26.08
N GLY A 45 -8.93 -12.42 -26.11
CA GLY A 45 -9.91 -13.26 -25.41
C GLY A 45 -10.39 -14.43 -26.28
N LEU A 46 -11.12 -15.38 -25.69
CA LEU A 46 -11.67 -16.58 -26.36
C LEU A 46 -13.21 -16.52 -26.51
N TYR A 47 -13.83 -15.35 -26.29
CA TYR A 47 -15.29 -15.17 -26.37
C TYR A 47 -15.90 -15.67 -27.67
N VAL A 48 -15.32 -15.34 -28.83
CA VAL A 48 -15.83 -15.77 -30.14
C VAL A 48 -15.72 -17.28 -30.29
N LEU A 49 -14.59 -17.89 -29.88
CA LEU A 49 -14.43 -19.34 -29.89
C LEU A 49 -15.51 -20.01 -29.04
N ASP A 50 -15.80 -19.46 -27.86
CA ASP A 50 -16.81 -19.99 -26.95
C ASP A 50 -18.21 -19.98 -27.56
N GLN A 51 -18.57 -18.88 -28.24
CA GLN A 51 -19.87 -18.77 -28.92
C GLN A 51 -19.98 -19.75 -30.10
N GLU A 52 -18.89 -19.98 -30.83
CA GLU A 52 -18.85 -20.87 -31.99
C GLU A 52 -18.55 -22.34 -31.66
N ALA A 53 -18.22 -22.67 -30.41
CA ALA A 53 -17.78 -24.01 -30.01
C ALA A 53 -18.80 -25.11 -30.38
N ASN A 54 -20.10 -24.86 -30.16
CA ASN A 54 -21.16 -25.80 -30.53
C ASN A 54 -21.27 -26.03 -32.04
N THR A 55 -20.92 -25.03 -32.86
CA THR A 55 -20.88 -25.14 -34.32
C THR A 55 -19.64 -25.91 -34.76
N LEU A 56 -18.48 -25.58 -34.18
CA LEU A 56 -17.19 -26.20 -34.49
C LEU A 56 -17.17 -27.69 -34.14
N PHE A 57 -17.77 -28.06 -33.02
CA PHE A 57 -17.83 -29.43 -32.50
C PHE A 57 -19.22 -30.05 -32.64
N LYS A 58 -19.89 -29.76 -33.76
CA LYS A 58 -21.27 -30.19 -34.00
C LYS A 58 -21.42 -31.70 -33.85
N GLY A 59 -22.31 -32.11 -32.93
CA GLY A 59 -22.59 -33.51 -32.61
C GLY A 59 -21.74 -34.09 -31.49
N GLN A 60 -20.90 -33.26 -30.85
CA GLN A 60 -20.12 -33.61 -29.66
C GLN A 60 -20.71 -32.87 -28.45
N GLU A 61 -20.72 -33.52 -27.29
CA GLU A 61 -21.05 -32.85 -26.02
C GLU A 61 -19.84 -32.05 -25.54
N ILE A 62 -20.05 -30.78 -25.18
CA ILE A 62 -18.99 -29.89 -24.67
C ILE A 62 -19.29 -29.57 -23.21
N GLU A 63 -18.43 -30.07 -22.32
CA GLU A 63 -18.46 -29.76 -20.90
C GLU A 63 -17.32 -28.80 -20.55
N LYS A 64 -17.64 -27.67 -19.91
CA LYS A 64 -16.64 -26.72 -19.41
C LYS A 64 -16.23 -27.10 -17.99
N VAL A 65 -14.99 -27.54 -17.84
CA VAL A 65 -14.42 -27.98 -16.56
C VAL A 65 -13.67 -26.82 -15.90
N ASN A 66 -14.10 -26.42 -14.70
CA ASN A 66 -13.50 -25.31 -13.92
C ASN A 66 -12.64 -25.78 -12.73
N VAL A 67 -12.39 -27.09 -12.63
CA VAL A 67 -11.51 -27.74 -11.64
C VAL A 67 -10.25 -28.26 -12.35
N THR A 68 -9.19 -28.63 -11.62
CA THR A 68 -7.97 -29.15 -12.29
C THR A 68 -8.26 -30.47 -13.01
N PRO A 69 -7.49 -30.86 -14.03
CA PRO A 69 -7.62 -32.18 -14.63
C PRO A 69 -7.49 -33.32 -13.61
N TYR A 70 -6.61 -33.18 -12.61
CA TYR A 70 -6.53 -34.14 -11.51
C TYR A 70 -7.88 -34.29 -10.78
N GLU A 71 -8.44 -33.18 -10.27
CA GLU A 71 -9.74 -33.17 -9.56
C GLU A 71 -10.89 -33.70 -10.43
N PHE A 72 -10.86 -33.43 -11.73
CA PHE A 72 -11.90 -33.85 -12.65
C PHE A 72 -11.84 -35.34 -12.99
N LEU A 73 -10.64 -35.86 -13.24
CA LEU A 73 -10.42 -37.21 -13.78
C LEU A 73 -10.30 -38.26 -12.67
N SER A 74 -9.78 -37.91 -11.49
CA SER A 74 -9.65 -38.83 -10.36
C SER A 74 -10.99 -39.46 -9.96
N ASP A 75 -12.05 -38.66 -9.98
CA ASP A 75 -13.41 -39.08 -9.61
C ASP A 75 -14.09 -39.91 -10.71
N LYS A 76 -13.43 -40.08 -11.87
CA LYS A 76 -13.95 -40.79 -13.05
C LYS A 76 -13.16 -42.05 -13.37
N PHE A 77 -12.10 -42.34 -12.63
CA PHE A 77 -11.36 -43.58 -12.79
C PHE A 77 -12.04 -44.70 -12.03
N ASP A 78 -12.39 -45.77 -12.73
CA ASP A 78 -12.92 -46.98 -12.13
C ASP A 78 -11.76 -47.90 -11.73
N TYR A 79 -11.62 -48.14 -10.42
CA TYR A 79 -10.59 -49.02 -9.88
C TYR A 79 -10.99 -50.52 -9.93
N GLY A 80 -12.16 -50.84 -10.51
CA GLY A 80 -12.73 -52.18 -10.46
C GLY A 80 -13.36 -52.47 -9.09
N ASP A 81 -14.41 -53.29 -9.10
CA ASP A 81 -15.08 -53.74 -7.88
C ASP A 81 -14.47 -55.09 -7.45
N ASP A 82 -13.88 -55.16 -6.25
CA ASP A 82 -13.24 -56.38 -5.71
C ASP A 82 -14.23 -57.57 -5.59
N ASP A 83 -15.54 -57.30 -5.58
CA ASP A 83 -16.60 -58.31 -5.46
C ASP A 83 -17.08 -58.90 -6.81
N THR A 84 -16.63 -58.37 -7.95
CA THR A 84 -16.97 -58.92 -9.27
C THR A 84 -15.69 -59.32 -10.01
N ASP A 85 -15.66 -60.52 -10.57
CA ASP A 85 -14.50 -61.14 -11.24
C ASP A 85 -14.09 -60.44 -12.57
N THR A 86 -14.42 -59.15 -12.72
CA THR A 86 -14.14 -58.29 -13.86
C THR A 86 -13.38 -57.06 -13.40
N LEU A 87 -12.05 -57.20 -13.31
CA LEU A 87 -11.13 -56.08 -13.08
C LEU A 87 -10.94 -55.28 -14.39
N THR A 88 -11.85 -54.35 -14.68
CA THR A 88 -11.67 -53.39 -15.78
C THR A 88 -11.26 -52.03 -15.23
N TYR A 89 -9.95 -51.78 -15.19
CA TYR A 89 -9.39 -50.46 -14.89
C TYR A 89 -9.56 -49.55 -16.11
N ASP A 90 -10.53 -48.63 -16.07
CA ASP A 90 -10.72 -47.64 -17.15
C ASP A 90 -11.42 -46.38 -16.60
N TYR A 91 -11.35 -45.29 -17.35
CA TYR A 91 -12.16 -44.12 -17.10
C TYR A 91 -13.59 -44.35 -17.54
N GLN A 92 -14.54 -43.96 -16.67
CA GLN A 92 -15.98 -43.97 -16.94
C GLN A 92 -16.39 -42.98 -18.05
N ILE A 93 -15.48 -42.08 -18.42
CA ILE A 93 -15.65 -41.09 -19.48
C ILE A 93 -14.64 -41.32 -20.60
N LYS A 94 -15.06 -41.06 -21.84
CA LYS A 94 -14.18 -41.03 -23.02
C LYS A 94 -14.29 -39.68 -23.72
N GLY A 95 -13.16 -39.16 -24.19
CA GLY A 95 -13.17 -37.94 -24.97
C GLY A 95 -11.84 -37.20 -25.05
N THR A 96 -11.96 -35.91 -25.35
CA THR A 96 -10.83 -34.99 -25.50
C THR A 96 -10.81 -33.95 -24.40
N ILE A 97 -9.71 -33.86 -23.65
CA ILE A 97 -9.44 -32.69 -22.81
C ILE A 97 -8.93 -31.56 -23.72
N LEU A 98 -9.64 -30.43 -23.74
CA LEU A 98 -9.29 -29.25 -24.53
C LEU A 98 -8.73 -28.14 -23.62
N ASN A 99 -7.50 -27.72 -23.85
CA ASN A 99 -6.92 -26.53 -23.21
C ASN A 99 -6.33 -25.57 -24.23
N ILE A 100 -6.78 -24.31 -24.19
CA ILE A 100 -6.23 -23.21 -24.99
C ILE A 100 -5.90 -22.08 -24.03
N SER A 101 -4.63 -21.77 -23.84
CA SER A 101 -4.18 -20.77 -22.86
C SER A 101 -2.91 -20.07 -23.31
N GLU A 102 -2.55 -18.91 -22.74
CA GLU A 102 -1.25 -18.33 -23.03
C GLU A 102 -0.11 -19.21 -22.50
N PHE A 103 -0.20 -19.52 -21.20
CA PHE A 103 0.70 -20.40 -20.47
C PHE A 103 -0.15 -21.49 -19.83
N SER A 104 0.18 -22.76 -20.11
CA SER A 104 -0.57 -23.86 -19.52
C SER A 104 -0.19 -24.01 -18.05
N LYS A 105 -1.12 -23.62 -17.15
CA LYS A 105 -0.93 -23.67 -15.68
C LYS A 105 -1.29 -25.03 -15.09
N LEU A 106 -1.03 -26.11 -15.83
CA LEU A 106 -1.24 -27.46 -15.33
C LEU A 106 -0.11 -27.80 -14.34
N ASP A 107 -0.48 -28.13 -13.12
CA ASP A 107 0.43 -28.69 -12.13
C ASP A 107 0.86 -30.12 -12.50
N ASP A 108 1.95 -30.60 -11.91
CA ASP A 108 2.55 -31.89 -12.25
C ASP A 108 1.56 -33.06 -12.03
N GLN A 109 0.71 -33.01 -11.00
CA GLN A 109 -0.28 -34.06 -10.74
C GLN A 109 -1.37 -34.09 -11.81
N SER A 110 -1.83 -32.92 -12.25
CA SER A 110 -2.77 -32.80 -13.36
C SER A 110 -2.16 -33.30 -14.68
N VAL A 111 -0.86 -33.08 -14.90
CA VAL A 111 -0.18 -33.60 -16.10
C VAL A 111 -0.03 -35.11 -16.05
N GLU A 112 0.34 -35.67 -14.89
CA GLU A 112 0.40 -37.12 -14.68
C GLU A 112 -0.96 -37.77 -14.95
N GLU A 113 -2.02 -37.20 -14.39
CA GLU A 113 -3.38 -37.69 -14.60
C GLU A 113 -3.84 -37.57 -16.06
N LEU A 114 -3.44 -36.50 -16.77
CA LEU A 114 -3.66 -36.40 -18.21
C LEU A 114 -2.92 -37.47 -19.00
N CYS A 115 -1.69 -37.81 -18.61
CA CYS A 115 -0.95 -38.92 -19.22
C CYS A 115 -1.69 -40.25 -19.02
N ASN A 116 -2.19 -40.50 -17.81
CA ASN A 116 -2.99 -41.68 -17.50
C ASN A 116 -4.25 -41.70 -18.37
N PHE A 117 -5.05 -40.64 -18.36
CA PHE A 117 -6.27 -40.53 -19.17
C PHE A 117 -6.03 -40.80 -20.65
N VAL A 118 -5.00 -40.20 -21.23
CA VAL A 118 -4.63 -40.42 -22.64
C VAL A 118 -4.15 -41.86 -22.85
N SER A 119 -3.47 -42.48 -21.89
CA SER A 119 -2.98 -43.85 -22.04
C SER A 119 -4.10 -44.87 -22.27
N TYR A 120 -5.30 -44.60 -21.73
CA TYR A 120 -6.53 -45.40 -21.89
C TYR A 120 -7.35 -45.06 -23.16
N GLY A 121 -6.70 -44.54 -24.20
CA GLY A 121 -7.32 -44.32 -25.51
C GLY A 121 -7.90 -42.92 -25.75
N ASN A 122 -7.82 -42.03 -24.76
CA ASN A 122 -8.38 -40.68 -24.87
C ASN A 122 -7.42 -39.70 -25.55
N THR A 123 -7.90 -38.47 -25.78
CA THR A 123 -7.10 -37.42 -26.42
C THR A 123 -6.92 -36.22 -25.49
N ALA A 124 -5.74 -35.58 -25.54
CA ALA A 124 -5.53 -34.28 -24.92
C ALA A 124 -5.05 -33.27 -25.97
N PHE A 125 -5.84 -32.24 -26.21
CA PHE A 125 -5.46 -31.10 -27.03
C PHE A 125 -5.00 -29.95 -26.14
N ILE A 126 -3.74 -29.54 -26.28
CA ILE A 126 -3.16 -28.44 -25.53
C ILE A 126 -2.55 -27.45 -26.51
N SER A 127 -3.12 -26.25 -26.53
CA SER A 127 -2.57 -25.11 -27.25
C SER A 127 -2.10 -24.05 -26.28
N SER A 128 -0.78 -23.85 -26.18
CA SER A 128 -0.19 -22.79 -25.35
C SER A 128 1.16 -22.33 -25.86
N LYS A 129 1.55 -21.08 -25.56
CA LYS A 129 2.89 -20.58 -25.92
C LYS A 129 3.97 -21.30 -25.13
N GLU A 130 3.63 -21.74 -23.92
CA GLU A 130 4.48 -22.52 -23.04
C GLU A 130 3.69 -23.73 -22.52
N LEU A 131 4.23 -24.92 -22.79
CA LEU A 131 3.68 -26.20 -22.35
C LEU A 131 4.34 -26.60 -21.02
N PRO A 132 3.66 -27.36 -20.14
CA PRO A 132 4.22 -27.76 -18.86
C PRO A 132 5.48 -28.60 -19.06
N GLN A 133 6.55 -28.29 -18.32
CA GLN A 133 7.84 -28.97 -18.48
C GLN A 133 7.73 -30.48 -18.22
N TYR A 134 6.97 -30.89 -17.19
CA TYR A 134 6.72 -32.29 -16.88
C TYR A 134 6.05 -33.06 -18.04
N LEU A 135 5.16 -32.40 -18.80
CA LEU A 135 4.55 -32.99 -20.00
C LEU A 135 5.58 -33.19 -21.11
N LEU A 136 6.42 -32.18 -21.35
CA LEU A 136 7.46 -32.23 -22.37
C LEU A 136 8.46 -33.36 -22.09
N ASP A 137 8.86 -33.52 -20.83
CA ASP A 137 9.79 -34.58 -20.41
C ASP A 137 9.18 -35.98 -20.56
N SER A 138 7.92 -36.14 -20.14
CA SER A 138 7.15 -37.40 -20.29
C SER A 138 7.02 -37.83 -21.75
N LEU A 139 6.84 -36.86 -22.67
CA LEU A 139 6.72 -37.10 -24.10
C LEU A 139 8.06 -37.04 -24.85
N LYS A 140 9.18 -36.76 -24.15
CA LYS A 140 10.54 -36.61 -24.71
C LYS A 140 10.64 -35.54 -25.81
N ILE A 141 9.90 -34.45 -25.64
CA ILE A 141 9.84 -33.32 -26.57
C ILE A 141 10.60 -32.13 -25.99
N LYS A 142 11.18 -31.30 -26.86
CA LYS A 142 11.74 -30.01 -26.45
C LYS A 142 11.10 -28.89 -27.26
N THR A 143 10.77 -27.81 -26.59
CA THR A 143 10.37 -26.54 -27.19
C THR A 143 11.53 -25.55 -27.12
N ASN A 144 11.47 -24.51 -27.94
CA ASN A 144 12.37 -23.37 -27.84
C ASN A 144 11.60 -22.10 -28.22
N LEU A 145 12.03 -20.95 -27.71
CA LEU A 145 11.45 -19.64 -27.98
C LEU A 145 12.46 -18.81 -28.75
N GLU A 146 12.04 -18.26 -29.89
CA GLU A 146 12.88 -17.37 -30.69
C GLU A 146 12.48 -15.91 -30.47
N PHE A 147 13.35 -15.14 -29.81
CA PHE A 147 13.08 -13.74 -29.43
C PHE A 147 13.09 -12.73 -30.59
N LYS A 148 13.28 -13.19 -31.84
CA LYS A 148 13.37 -12.30 -32.99
C LYS A 148 11.96 -11.88 -33.41
N THR A 149 11.70 -10.58 -33.34
CA THR A 149 10.45 -9.97 -33.80
C THR A 149 10.48 -9.91 -35.34
N THR A 150 9.80 -10.86 -35.99
CA THR A 150 9.56 -10.79 -37.43
C THR A 150 8.17 -10.20 -37.68
N ASP A 151 8.08 -9.20 -38.57
CA ASP A 151 6.83 -8.45 -38.88
C ASP A 151 5.76 -9.29 -39.59
N SER A 152 6.03 -10.55 -39.91
CA SER A 152 5.10 -11.45 -40.59
C SER A 152 5.40 -12.89 -40.23
N ILE A 153 4.57 -13.47 -39.38
CA ILE A 153 4.58 -14.90 -39.10
C ILE A 153 3.43 -15.53 -39.87
N TYR A 154 3.73 -16.62 -40.59
CA TYR A 154 2.76 -17.39 -41.33
C TYR A 154 2.59 -18.77 -40.71
N ASN A 155 1.35 -19.26 -40.59
CA ASN A 155 1.04 -20.56 -40.02
C ASN A 155 0.24 -21.40 -41.03
N TRP A 156 0.49 -22.71 -41.09
CA TRP A 156 -0.25 -23.63 -41.95
C TRP A 156 -0.23 -25.06 -41.41
N VAL A 157 -1.22 -25.86 -41.80
CA VAL A 157 -1.27 -27.29 -41.48
C VAL A 157 -0.47 -28.10 -42.50
N ALA A 158 0.12 -29.21 -42.05
CA ALA A 158 0.98 -30.07 -42.87
C ALA A 158 0.17 -30.96 -43.84
N ASN A 159 -1.10 -31.26 -43.51
CA ASN A 159 -1.94 -32.16 -44.31
C ASN A 159 -2.44 -31.48 -45.59
N PRO A 160 -2.03 -31.92 -46.79
CA PRO A 160 -2.46 -31.33 -48.05
C PRO A 160 -3.97 -31.43 -48.30
N ALA A 161 -4.65 -32.43 -47.72
CA ALA A 161 -6.10 -32.58 -47.85
C ALA A 161 -6.89 -31.44 -47.18
N LEU A 162 -6.29 -30.75 -46.21
CA LEU A 162 -6.84 -29.54 -45.57
C LEU A 162 -6.41 -28.26 -46.31
N GLY A 163 -5.73 -28.39 -47.46
CA GLY A 163 -5.22 -27.29 -48.27
C GLY A 163 -3.83 -26.81 -47.85
N THR A 164 -3.18 -26.06 -48.74
CA THR A 164 -1.77 -25.63 -48.61
C THR A 164 -1.61 -24.14 -48.28
N LYS A 165 -2.72 -23.44 -48.00
CA LYS A 165 -2.74 -22.01 -47.73
C LYS A 165 -2.02 -21.69 -46.43
N LYS A 166 -1.23 -20.61 -46.45
CA LYS A 166 -0.55 -20.04 -45.28
C LYS A 166 -1.31 -18.81 -44.78
N TYR A 167 -1.46 -18.70 -43.46
CA TYR A 167 -2.24 -17.67 -42.80
C TYR A 167 -1.32 -16.71 -42.03
N LYS A 168 -1.45 -15.40 -42.26
CA LYS A 168 -0.60 -14.37 -41.64
C LYS A 168 -1.12 -14.00 -40.24
N ILE A 169 -0.88 -14.89 -39.29
CA ILE A 169 -1.20 -14.69 -37.88
C ILE A 169 0.06 -14.05 -37.26
N THR A 170 0.01 -12.83 -36.74
CA THR A 170 1.22 -12.15 -36.19
C THR A 170 0.96 -11.54 -34.82
N GLU A 171 -0.23 -10.98 -34.62
CA GLU A 171 -0.61 -10.32 -33.38
C GLU A 171 -0.79 -11.30 -32.21
N GLY A 172 -0.23 -10.99 -31.04
CA GLY A 172 -0.35 -11.85 -29.85
C GLY A 172 0.39 -13.19 -29.93
N LEU A 173 1.12 -13.46 -31.02
CA LEU A 173 1.89 -14.68 -31.21
C LEU A 173 3.10 -14.78 -30.28
N GLY A 174 3.35 -15.98 -29.77
CA GLY A 174 4.67 -16.38 -29.27
C GLY A 174 5.44 -17.06 -30.39
N ASN A 175 6.74 -16.88 -30.47
CA ASN A 175 7.57 -17.58 -31.46
C ASN A 175 8.14 -18.88 -30.86
N THR A 176 7.29 -19.62 -30.15
CA THR A 176 7.64 -20.91 -29.57
C THR A 176 7.41 -22.00 -30.60
N TYR A 177 8.36 -22.92 -30.73
CA TYR A 177 8.27 -24.06 -31.63
C TYR A 177 8.85 -25.32 -31.01
N PHE A 178 8.51 -26.48 -31.58
CA PHE A 178 9.11 -27.76 -31.20
C PHE A 178 10.49 -27.88 -31.83
N SER A 179 11.53 -27.84 -30.99
CA SER A 179 12.94 -27.89 -31.40
C SER A 179 13.47 -29.31 -31.52
N LYS A 180 12.93 -30.24 -30.73
CA LYS A 180 13.23 -31.67 -30.81
C LYS A 180 11.98 -32.48 -30.55
N ILE A 181 11.73 -33.46 -31.42
CA ILE A 181 10.61 -34.40 -31.31
C ILE A 181 11.11 -35.83 -31.53
N ASP A 182 10.43 -36.80 -30.93
CA ASP A 182 10.63 -38.22 -31.24
C ASP A 182 9.90 -38.57 -32.53
N THR A 183 10.64 -38.75 -33.62
CA THR A 183 10.08 -39.01 -34.95
C THR A 183 9.38 -40.37 -35.08
N LEU A 184 9.58 -41.30 -34.14
CA LEU A 184 8.92 -42.62 -34.17
C LEU A 184 7.47 -42.53 -33.72
N ASN A 185 7.20 -41.72 -32.69
CA ASN A 185 5.89 -41.61 -32.07
C ASN A 185 5.17 -40.27 -32.36
N THR A 186 5.85 -39.34 -33.03
CA THR A 186 5.33 -38.00 -33.31
C THR A 186 5.08 -37.79 -34.80
N THR A 187 3.87 -37.36 -35.14
CA THR A 187 3.50 -36.87 -36.47
C THR A 187 3.44 -35.34 -36.46
N VAL A 188 4.10 -34.68 -37.41
CA VAL A 188 4.00 -33.23 -37.57
C VAL A 188 2.69 -32.87 -38.26
N LEU A 189 1.91 -31.98 -37.66
CA LEU A 189 0.60 -31.56 -38.14
C LEU A 189 0.57 -30.11 -38.64
N GLY A 190 1.57 -29.29 -38.31
CA GLY A 190 1.58 -27.90 -38.69
C GLY A 190 2.93 -27.24 -38.51
N TYR A 191 3.06 -26.13 -39.23
CA TYR A 191 4.27 -25.33 -39.28
C TYR A 191 3.95 -23.85 -39.11
N GLN A 192 4.96 -23.12 -38.65
CA GLN A 192 5.02 -21.67 -38.68
C GLN A 192 6.29 -21.20 -39.40
N SER A 193 6.24 -20.01 -39.98
CA SER A 193 7.39 -19.37 -40.62
C SER A 193 7.39 -17.89 -40.31
N GLY A 194 8.39 -17.44 -39.57
CA GLY A 194 8.94 -16.09 -39.69
C GLY A 194 10.07 -16.14 -40.71
N ASP A 195 11.31 -16.19 -40.22
CA ASP A 195 12.53 -16.27 -41.04
C ASP A 195 12.84 -17.70 -41.54
N SER A 196 12.37 -18.73 -40.84
CA SER A 196 12.56 -20.14 -41.20
C SER A 196 11.35 -20.98 -40.82
N THR A 197 11.14 -22.10 -41.52
CA THR A 197 10.05 -23.04 -41.22
C THR A 197 10.34 -23.78 -39.92
N ARG A 198 9.41 -23.69 -38.96
CA ARG A 198 9.45 -24.33 -37.65
C ARG A 198 8.18 -25.13 -37.42
N VAL A 199 8.25 -26.18 -36.61
CA VAL A 199 7.11 -27.02 -36.26
C VAL A 199 6.36 -26.38 -35.10
N ASN A 200 5.06 -26.11 -35.26
CA ASN A 200 4.21 -25.49 -34.23
C ASN A 200 3.04 -26.38 -33.79
N PHE A 201 2.76 -27.47 -34.51
CA PHE A 201 1.67 -28.39 -34.21
C PHE A 201 2.09 -29.83 -34.45
N ILE A 202 1.91 -30.68 -33.44
CA ILE A 202 2.28 -32.10 -33.49
C ILE A 202 1.19 -32.98 -32.88
N LYS A 203 1.14 -34.22 -33.37
CA LYS A 203 0.40 -35.34 -32.75
C LYS A 203 1.42 -36.33 -32.20
N VAL A 204 1.31 -36.65 -30.92
CA VAL A 204 2.18 -37.61 -30.24
C VAL A 204 1.32 -38.80 -29.85
N LYS A 205 1.64 -40.00 -30.38
CA LYS A 205 0.99 -41.23 -29.94
C LYS A 205 1.47 -41.54 -28.52
N TYR A 206 0.54 -41.84 -27.62
CA TYR A 206 0.84 -42.17 -26.23
C TYR A 206 -0.04 -43.34 -25.78
N TYR A 207 0.55 -44.53 -25.73
CA TYR A 207 -0.15 -45.80 -25.59
C TYR A 207 -1.32 -45.91 -26.59
N ASP A 208 -2.55 -46.07 -26.11
CA ASP A 208 -3.74 -46.23 -26.95
C ASP A 208 -4.36 -44.89 -27.38
N GLY A 209 -3.95 -43.78 -26.77
CA GLY A 209 -4.43 -42.44 -27.10
C GLY A 209 -3.40 -41.55 -27.79
N GLN A 210 -3.66 -40.25 -27.74
CA GLN A 210 -2.82 -39.25 -28.40
C GLN A 210 -2.85 -37.87 -27.73
N PHE A 211 -1.71 -37.19 -27.78
CA PHE A 211 -1.61 -35.77 -27.49
C PHE A 211 -1.59 -34.96 -28.79
N LEU A 212 -2.39 -33.91 -28.85
CA LEU A 212 -2.36 -32.89 -29.90
C LEU A 212 -1.79 -31.61 -29.28
N LEU A 213 -0.53 -31.29 -29.57
CA LEU A 213 0.19 -30.19 -28.93
C LEU A 213 0.47 -29.08 -29.93
N HIS A 214 0.01 -27.88 -29.62
CA HIS A 214 0.09 -26.69 -30.47
C HIS A 214 0.72 -25.51 -29.71
N THR A 215 1.62 -24.77 -30.35
CA THR A 215 2.33 -23.67 -29.69
C THR A 215 1.69 -22.29 -29.95
N GLN A 216 0.60 -22.22 -30.73
CA GLN A 216 0.03 -20.97 -31.23
C GLN A 216 -1.40 -20.66 -30.74
N PRO A 217 -1.62 -20.48 -29.43
CA PRO A 217 -2.96 -20.29 -28.88
C PRO A 217 -3.66 -19.01 -29.38
N ALA A 218 -2.90 -17.98 -29.77
CA ALA A 218 -3.46 -16.74 -30.29
C ALA A 218 -4.31 -16.95 -31.55
N ALA A 219 -4.07 -18.01 -32.33
CA ALA A 219 -4.89 -18.36 -33.49
C ALA A 219 -6.40 -18.54 -33.16
N PHE A 220 -6.72 -18.87 -31.91
CA PHE A 220 -8.08 -19.11 -31.43
C PHE A 220 -8.74 -17.88 -30.80
N THR A 221 -8.04 -16.75 -30.74
CA THR A 221 -8.53 -15.55 -30.07
C THR A 221 -9.48 -14.74 -30.94
N ASN A 222 -10.30 -13.90 -30.31
CA ASN A 222 -11.31 -13.06 -30.95
C ASN A 222 -10.76 -12.32 -32.19
N PHE A 223 -9.58 -11.73 -32.07
CA PHE A 223 -8.97 -11.00 -33.18
C PHE A 223 -8.68 -11.88 -34.38
N HIS A 224 -8.11 -13.07 -34.17
CA HIS A 224 -7.80 -13.97 -35.28
C HIS A 224 -9.04 -14.68 -35.82
N LEU A 225 -10.05 -14.97 -35.00
CA LEU A 225 -11.29 -15.54 -35.53
C LEU A 225 -12.11 -14.54 -36.36
N LEU A 226 -11.99 -13.24 -36.08
CA LEU A 226 -12.75 -12.20 -36.79
C LEU A 226 -11.97 -11.54 -37.94
N LYS A 227 -10.66 -11.79 -38.07
CA LYS A 227 -9.80 -11.15 -39.08
C LYS A 227 -9.68 -12.01 -40.33
N ASP A 228 -10.16 -11.46 -41.44
CA ASP A 228 -10.01 -11.99 -42.80
C ASP A 228 -10.35 -13.50 -42.88
N ASP A 229 -9.35 -14.33 -43.18
CA ASP A 229 -9.46 -15.76 -43.38
C ASP A 229 -8.78 -16.60 -42.28
N HIS A 230 -8.32 -15.95 -41.21
CA HIS A 230 -7.56 -16.59 -40.14
C HIS A 230 -8.36 -17.68 -39.41
N TYR A 231 -9.68 -17.53 -39.32
CA TYR A 231 -10.58 -18.53 -38.72
C TYR A 231 -10.41 -19.93 -39.37
N GLN A 232 -10.10 -19.98 -40.67
CA GLN A 232 -9.89 -21.25 -41.39
C GLN A 232 -8.68 -22.02 -40.85
N TYR A 233 -7.66 -21.34 -40.33
CA TYR A 233 -6.53 -22.02 -39.69
C TYR A 233 -6.98 -22.68 -38.39
N ALA A 234 -7.75 -21.97 -37.56
CA ALA A 234 -8.30 -22.51 -36.32
C ALA A 234 -9.20 -23.72 -36.59
N GLU A 235 -10.11 -23.64 -37.56
CA GLU A 235 -10.95 -24.76 -37.99
C GLU A 235 -10.13 -25.98 -38.40
N LYS A 236 -9.07 -25.78 -39.20
CA LYS A 236 -8.19 -26.87 -39.63
C LYS A 236 -7.44 -27.50 -38.46
N VAL A 237 -6.93 -26.71 -37.52
CA VAL A 237 -6.25 -27.24 -36.32
C VAL A 237 -7.23 -28.02 -35.45
N LEU A 238 -8.43 -27.49 -35.20
CA LEU A 238 -9.45 -28.17 -34.38
C LEU A 238 -10.03 -29.40 -35.07
N SER A 239 -9.99 -29.48 -36.41
CA SER A 239 -10.47 -30.66 -37.16
C SER A 239 -9.70 -31.96 -36.89
N TYR A 240 -8.52 -31.86 -36.27
CA TYR A 240 -7.75 -33.03 -35.84
C TYR A 240 -8.27 -33.65 -34.53
N ILE A 241 -9.14 -32.95 -33.79
CA ILE A 241 -9.75 -33.48 -32.58
C ILE A 241 -10.75 -34.59 -32.97
N PRO A 242 -10.67 -35.79 -32.36
CA PRO A 242 -11.62 -36.88 -32.61
C PRO A 242 -13.07 -36.48 -32.30
N LYS A 243 -14.03 -37.14 -32.96
CA LYS A 243 -15.47 -36.90 -32.78
C LYS A 243 -16.03 -37.56 -31.50
N GLU A 244 -15.50 -37.17 -30.36
CA GLU A 244 -15.88 -37.65 -29.01
C GLU A 244 -16.30 -36.48 -28.11
N ASN A 245 -16.64 -36.73 -26.84
CA ASN A 245 -16.98 -35.66 -25.90
C ASN A 245 -15.78 -34.73 -25.68
N ILE A 246 -16.04 -33.45 -25.45
CA ILE A 246 -15.02 -32.43 -25.24
C ILE A 246 -15.14 -31.89 -23.83
N TYR A 247 -14.07 -32.06 -23.07
CA TYR A 247 -13.91 -31.54 -21.73
C TYR A 247 -12.99 -30.32 -21.80
N TRP A 248 -13.58 -29.13 -21.94
CA TRP A 248 -12.83 -27.89 -22.07
C TRP A 248 -12.39 -27.40 -20.69
N TYR A 249 -11.08 -27.45 -20.44
CA TYR A 249 -10.47 -26.92 -19.23
C TYR A 249 -10.45 -25.38 -19.23
N THR A 250 -11.24 -24.77 -18.34
CA THR A 250 -11.51 -23.33 -18.25
C THR A 250 -11.14 -22.70 -16.91
N LYS A 251 -10.51 -23.45 -15.99
CA LYS A 251 -10.03 -22.93 -14.70
C LYS A 251 -9.07 -21.75 -14.93
N GLY A 252 -9.39 -20.60 -14.34
CA GLY A 252 -8.65 -19.35 -14.56
C GLY A 252 -8.94 -18.62 -15.87
N GLN A 253 -9.83 -19.13 -16.74
CA GLN A 253 -10.26 -18.50 -18.00
C GLN A 253 -11.67 -17.89 -17.94
N ASN A 254 -12.39 -18.06 -16.82
CA ASN A 254 -13.76 -17.57 -16.67
C ASN A 254 -13.86 -16.10 -16.23
N GLY A 255 -12.84 -15.28 -16.53
CA GLY A 255 -12.75 -13.91 -16.04
C GLY A 255 -12.55 -13.83 -14.52
N GLU A 256 -12.07 -14.92 -13.91
CA GLU A 256 -11.52 -14.88 -12.55
C GLU A 256 -10.25 -14.05 -12.60
N VAL A 257 -10.41 -12.73 -12.56
CA VAL A 257 -9.32 -11.81 -12.31
C VAL A 257 -8.81 -12.15 -10.92
N ILE A 258 -7.83 -13.04 -10.83
CA ILE A 258 -7.00 -13.20 -9.64
C ILE A 258 -6.12 -11.96 -9.61
N SER A 259 -6.73 -10.81 -9.31
CA SER A 259 -5.98 -9.64 -8.90
C SER A 259 -5.32 -10.01 -7.58
N GLU A 260 -3.99 -10.05 -7.57
CA GLU A 260 -3.19 -10.24 -6.37
C GLU A 260 -3.33 -9.08 -5.38
N SER A 261 -4.01 -7.99 -5.79
CA SER A 261 -4.26 -6.85 -4.94
C SER A 261 -5.27 -7.21 -3.84
N ARG A 262 -4.88 -6.95 -2.59
CA ARG A 262 -5.74 -7.09 -1.40
C ARG A 262 -7.03 -6.24 -1.48
N LEU A 263 -7.06 -5.20 -2.33
CA LEU A 263 -8.24 -4.35 -2.55
C LEU A 263 -9.27 -4.97 -3.51
N ARG A 264 -8.99 -6.11 -4.15
CA ARG A 264 -9.89 -6.78 -5.11
C ARG A 264 -11.29 -6.97 -4.55
N TYR A 265 -11.40 -7.56 -3.36
CA TYR A 265 -12.70 -7.87 -2.78
C TYR A 265 -13.52 -6.59 -2.55
N ILE A 266 -12.87 -5.53 -2.05
CA ILE A 266 -13.50 -4.23 -1.77
C ILE A 266 -13.99 -3.55 -3.05
N LEU A 267 -13.22 -3.60 -4.14
CA LEU A 267 -13.62 -2.98 -5.41
C LEU A 267 -14.53 -3.86 -6.28
N SER A 268 -14.64 -5.16 -5.98
CA SER A 268 -15.47 -6.09 -6.77
C SER A 268 -16.97 -5.99 -6.45
N GLN A 269 -17.32 -5.54 -5.25
CA GLN A 269 -18.70 -5.43 -4.80
C GLN A 269 -19.17 -3.98 -4.91
N PRO A 270 -20.27 -3.69 -5.64
CA PRO A 270 -20.71 -2.30 -5.87
C PRO A 270 -20.87 -1.48 -4.58
N ALA A 271 -21.42 -2.09 -3.52
CA ALA A 271 -21.61 -1.40 -2.24
C ALA A 271 -20.27 -1.04 -1.55
N LEU A 272 -19.27 -1.91 -1.62
CA LEU A 272 -17.94 -1.67 -1.05
C LEU A 272 -17.11 -0.72 -1.90
N GLU A 273 -17.27 -0.75 -3.22
CA GLU A 273 -16.65 0.19 -4.15
C GLU A 273 -17.10 1.63 -3.85
N TRP A 274 -18.42 1.85 -3.75
CA TRP A 274 -18.96 3.16 -3.36
C TRP A 274 -18.54 3.55 -1.94
N GLY A 275 -18.53 2.61 -0.99
CA GLY A 275 -18.03 2.85 0.36
C GLY A 275 -16.57 3.33 0.38
N TRP A 276 -15.71 2.72 -0.44
CA TRP A 276 -14.31 3.10 -0.59
C TRP A 276 -14.14 4.52 -1.15
N TRP A 277 -14.88 4.87 -2.20
CA TRP A 277 -14.85 6.21 -2.78
C TRP A 277 -15.42 7.28 -1.83
N ILE A 278 -16.50 6.98 -1.12
CA ILE A 278 -17.08 7.88 -0.11
C ILE A 278 -16.10 8.10 1.05
N ALA A 279 -15.40 7.06 1.50
CA ALA A 279 -14.40 7.18 2.55
C ALA A 279 -13.23 8.09 2.12
N LEU A 280 -12.70 7.90 0.90
CA LEU A 280 -11.63 8.74 0.35
C LEU A 280 -12.09 10.20 0.16
N MET A 281 -13.30 10.40 -0.36
CA MET A 281 -13.90 11.72 -0.47
C MET A 281 -14.06 12.36 0.92
N GLY A 282 -14.52 11.60 1.91
CA GLY A 282 -14.67 12.04 3.30
C GLY A 282 -13.35 12.49 3.92
N ILE A 283 -12.26 11.75 3.68
CA ILE A 283 -10.91 12.14 4.13
C ILE A 283 -10.46 13.43 3.43
N ALA A 284 -10.66 13.54 2.11
CA ALA A 284 -10.30 14.75 1.36
C ALA A 284 -11.07 15.97 1.89
N VAL A 285 -12.38 15.83 2.11
CA VAL A 285 -13.23 16.88 2.70
C VAL A 285 -12.79 17.21 4.12
N PHE A 286 -12.53 16.20 4.95
CA PHE A 286 -12.02 16.38 6.32
C PHE A 286 -10.71 17.15 6.34
N MET A 287 -9.78 16.83 5.43
CA MET A 287 -8.51 17.56 5.28
C MET A 287 -8.74 18.99 4.86
N ILE A 288 -9.61 19.28 3.87
CA ILE A 288 -9.89 20.66 3.44
C ILE A 288 -10.45 21.50 4.60
N PHE A 289 -11.37 20.95 5.40
CA PHE A 289 -11.95 21.68 6.53
C PHE A 289 -11.00 21.81 7.72
N ASN A 290 -10.19 20.79 8.01
CA ASN A 290 -9.23 20.81 9.14
C ASN A 290 -7.85 21.38 8.78
N ALA A 291 -7.56 21.62 7.50
CA ALA A 291 -6.35 22.30 7.05
C ALA A 291 -6.33 23.79 7.45
N LYS A 292 -7.47 24.36 7.85
CA LYS A 292 -7.49 25.69 8.47
C LYS A 292 -6.78 25.62 9.82
N ARG A 293 -5.60 26.24 9.89
CA ARG A 293 -4.70 26.29 11.05
C ARG A 293 -5.47 26.60 12.34
N LYS A 294 -5.48 25.66 13.30
CA LYS A 294 -5.79 25.96 14.69
C LYS A 294 -4.61 26.74 15.28
N GLN A 295 -4.84 27.98 15.74
CA GLN A 295 -3.80 28.75 16.42
C GLN A 295 -3.30 27.98 17.64
N ARG A 296 -1.98 27.92 17.85
CA ARG A 296 -1.38 27.33 19.05
C ARG A 296 -1.81 28.15 20.27
N ILE A 297 -2.21 27.46 21.34
CA ILE A 297 -2.47 28.08 22.64
C ILE A 297 -1.18 28.78 23.07
N VAL A 298 -1.25 30.10 23.29
CA VAL A 298 -0.12 30.87 23.79
C VAL A 298 0.08 30.48 25.26
N PRO A 299 1.22 29.88 25.64
CA PRO A 299 1.45 29.50 27.03
C PRO A 299 1.55 30.77 27.90
N ILE A 300 0.78 30.81 28.98
CA ILE A 300 0.80 31.90 29.95
C ILE A 300 2.14 31.81 30.70
N LYS A 301 3.08 32.73 30.41
CA LYS A 301 4.31 32.87 31.20
C LYS A 301 3.95 33.45 32.56
N LYS A 302 4.05 32.65 33.63
CA LYS A 302 3.91 33.16 35.00
C LYS A 302 5.03 34.18 35.25
N PRO A 303 4.74 35.38 35.81
CA PRO A 303 5.78 36.35 36.14
C PRO A 303 6.73 35.77 37.20
N LEU A 304 8.02 36.16 37.12
CA LEU A 304 9.03 35.75 38.09
C LEU A 304 8.63 36.21 39.50
N THR A 305 8.62 35.29 40.46
CA THR A 305 8.42 35.61 41.87
C THR A 305 9.64 36.37 42.41
N ASN A 306 9.41 37.39 43.25
CA ASN A 306 10.48 38.19 43.85
C ASN A 306 11.29 37.37 44.88
N THR A 307 12.31 36.67 44.41
CA THR A 307 13.19 35.80 45.22
C THR A 307 14.02 36.55 46.26
N THR A 308 14.16 37.87 46.14
CA THR A 308 14.87 38.73 47.10
C THR A 308 14.23 38.70 48.48
N VAL A 309 12.88 38.72 48.56
CA VAL A 309 12.17 38.72 49.84
C VAL A 309 12.34 37.38 50.57
N GLU A 310 12.31 36.28 49.82
CA GLU A 310 12.49 34.93 50.35
C GLU A 310 13.92 34.73 50.88
N PHE A 311 14.93 35.21 50.14
CA PHE A 311 16.32 35.18 50.56
C PHE A 311 16.57 35.98 51.85
N ILE A 312 16.02 37.20 51.95
CA ILE A 312 16.14 38.05 53.15
C ILE A 312 15.50 37.37 54.36
N ARG A 313 14.34 36.71 54.18
CA ARG A 313 13.65 35.98 55.25
C ARG A 313 14.49 34.79 55.75
N THR A 314 15.13 34.05 54.84
CA THR A 314 15.99 32.93 55.20
C THR A 314 17.23 33.37 55.98
N ILE A 315 17.92 34.43 55.55
CA ILE A 315 19.07 34.97 56.29
C ILE A 315 18.65 35.51 57.66
N GLY A 316 17.53 36.24 57.73
CA GLY A 316 17.01 36.75 58.99
C GLY A 316 16.70 35.64 60.02
N ASN A 317 16.11 34.54 59.56
CA ASN A 317 15.81 33.38 60.41
C ASN A 317 17.08 32.65 60.88
N LEU A 318 18.10 32.53 60.02
CA LEU A 318 19.37 31.89 60.39
C LEU A 318 20.05 32.64 61.54
N TYR A 319 20.18 33.96 61.42
CA TYR A 319 20.79 34.78 62.48
C TYR A 319 19.97 34.74 63.78
N TYR A 320 18.64 34.73 63.67
CA TYR A 320 17.77 34.61 64.84
C TYR A 320 17.93 33.26 65.56
N GLN A 321 18.14 32.16 64.82
CA GLN A 321 18.34 30.81 65.37
C GLN A 321 19.73 30.59 65.97
N GLU A 322 20.78 31.28 65.50
CA GLU A 322 22.15 31.17 66.03
C GLU A 322 22.35 31.90 67.39
N GLY A 323 21.34 32.64 67.88
CA GLY A 323 21.37 33.25 69.23
C GLY A 323 22.24 34.51 69.36
N ASP A 324 22.80 35.02 68.26
CA ASP A 324 23.62 36.24 68.25
C ASP A 324 22.74 37.51 68.11
N HIS A 325 21.93 37.76 69.15
CA HIS A 325 20.97 38.88 69.18
C HIS A 325 21.67 40.25 69.12
N GLY A 326 22.86 40.37 69.72
CA GLY A 326 23.65 41.61 69.73
C GLY A 326 24.02 42.06 68.30
N THR A 327 24.56 41.15 67.49
CA THR A 327 24.94 41.44 66.11
C THR A 327 23.73 41.84 65.24
N ILE A 328 22.55 41.23 65.48
CA ILE A 328 21.32 41.61 64.76
C ILE A 328 20.87 43.01 65.14
N ILE A 329 20.89 43.35 66.43
CA ILE A 329 20.54 44.69 66.93
C ILE A 329 21.48 45.73 66.30
N ASP A 330 22.79 45.48 66.30
CA ASP A 330 23.78 46.42 65.75
C ASP A 330 23.54 46.69 64.27
N LYS A 331 23.31 45.63 63.49
CA LYS A 331 22.96 45.77 62.06
C LYS A 331 21.67 46.56 61.88
N LYS A 332 20.62 46.29 62.66
CA LYS A 332 19.35 47.05 62.60
C LYS A 332 19.53 48.53 62.96
N ILE A 333 20.33 48.84 63.97
CA ILE A 333 20.64 50.23 64.35
C ILE A 333 21.39 50.94 63.21
N ILE A 334 22.39 50.28 62.61
CA ILE A 334 23.15 50.84 61.48
C ILE A 334 22.21 51.17 60.32
N TYR A 335 21.37 50.22 59.89
CA TYR A 335 20.42 50.45 58.79
C TYR A 335 19.40 51.53 59.11
N PHE A 336 18.89 51.58 60.35
CA PHE A 336 17.96 52.63 60.78
C PHE A 336 18.60 54.02 60.70
N LEU A 337 19.80 54.18 61.24
CA LEU A 337 20.51 55.46 61.24
C LEU A 337 20.95 55.86 59.83
N GLU A 338 21.34 54.90 58.99
CA GLU A 338 21.63 55.15 57.59
C GLU A 338 20.37 55.63 56.83
N LYS A 339 19.23 54.97 57.04
CA LYS A 339 17.95 55.42 56.48
C LYS A 339 17.62 56.85 56.89
N ILE A 340 17.78 57.18 58.18
CA ILE A 340 17.56 58.55 58.67
C ILE A 340 18.51 59.55 58.02
N ARG A 341 19.79 59.19 57.87
CA ARG A 341 20.79 60.04 57.23
C ARG A 341 20.47 60.29 55.77
N ASN A 342 20.00 59.28 55.05
CA ASN A 342 19.72 59.38 53.62
C ASN A 342 18.38 60.07 53.33
N GLU A 343 17.32 59.76 54.09
CA GLU A 343 15.98 60.32 53.85
C GLU A 343 15.78 61.70 54.48
N TYR A 344 16.24 61.89 55.72
CA TYR A 344 16.04 63.14 56.46
C TYR A 344 17.28 64.06 56.47
N LEU A 345 18.41 63.61 55.91
CA LEU A 345 19.66 64.37 55.83
C LEU A 345 20.10 64.88 57.23
N LEU A 346 20.05 63.98 58.21
CA LEU A 346 20.44 64.26 59.61
C LEU A 346 21.75 63.57 59.96
N ASP A 347 22.60 64.25 60.74
CA ASP A 347 23.77 63.62 61.35
C ASP A 347 23.33 62.68 62.46
N THR A 348 23.75 61.41 62.36
CA THR A 348 23.42 60.33 63.29
C THR A 348 24.61 59.92 64.17
N THR A 349 25.70 60.69 64.14
CA THR A 349 26.91 60.42 64.94
C THR A 349 26.63 60.61 66.43
N ARG A 350 25.78 61.59 66.78
CA ARG A 350 25.33 61.88 68.14
C ARG A 350 23.81 61.85 68.20
N LEU A 351 23.26 60.99 69.07
CA LEU A 351 21.83 60.82 69.26
C LEU A 351 21.39 61.52 70.56
N ASP A 352 21.43 62.85 70.56
CA ASP A 352 21.07 63.72 71.69
C ASP A 352 19.70 64.41 71.49
N ASP A 353 19.29 65.26 72.43
CA ASP A 353 17.98 65.92 72.40
C ASP A 353 17.77 66.81 71.16
N ASP A 354 18.86 67.33 70.58
CA ASP A 354 18.81 68.10 69.34
C ASP A 354 18.50 67.19 68.14
N PHE A 355 19.13 66.00 68.08
CA PHE A 355 18.79 64.97 67.10
C PHE A 355 17.31 64.56 67.18
N ILE A 356 16.80 64.32 68.39
CA ILE A 356 15.40 63.92 68.63
C ILE A 356 14.42 64.98 68.11
N LYS A 357 14.66 66.26 68.43
CA LYS A 357 13.81 67.37 67.97
C LYS A 357 13.85 67.52 66.45
N LYS A 358 15.05 67.45 65.85
CA LYS A 358 15.22 67.54 64.39
C LYS A 358 14.53 66.39 63.67
N LEU A 359 14.67 65.16 64.18
CA LEU A 359 14.00 64.00 63.62
C LEU A 359 12.49 64.10 63.76
N HIS A 360 11.96 64.56 64.90
CA HIS A 360 10.53 64.79 65.09
C HIS A 360 9.98 65.79 64.05
N LEU A 361 10.64 66.94 63.88
CA LEU A 361 10.22 67.96 62.93
C LEU A 361 10.26 67.50 61.48
N LYS A 362 11.26 66.68 61.11
CA LYS A 362 11.42 66.21 59.72
C LYS A 362 10.58 64.96 59.38
N SER A 363 10.38 64.07 60.34
CA SER A 363 9.63 62.82 60.13
C SER A 363 8.14 62.94 60.46
N GLY A 364 7.74 63.93 61.28
CA GLY A 364 6.37 64.07 61.78
C GLY A 364 5.94 62.98 62.78
N LYS A 365 6.84 62.06 63.17
CA LYS A 365 6.56 60.95 64.09
C LYS A 365 6.53 61.42 65.54
N ASN A 366 5.75 60.76 66.41
CA ASN A 366 5.60 61.17 67.81
C ASN A 366 6.96 61.26 68.53
N ILE A 367 7.22 62.40 69.19
CA ILE A 367 8.48 62.65 69.89
C ILE A 367 8.76 61.62 70.99
N ALA A 368 7.73 61.09 71.65
CA ALA A 368 7.87 60.07 72.69
C ALA A 368 8.40 58.74 72.14
N ASP A 369 7.97 58.35 70.94
CA ASP A 369 8.45 57.13 70.28
C ASP A 369 9.91 57.28 69.83
N ILE A 370 10.28 58.47 69.34
CA ILE A 370 11.66 58.80 68.96
C ILE A 370 12.58 58.77 70.20
N GLN A 371 12.15 59.39 71.31
CA GLN A 371 12.89 59.37 72.57
C GLN A 371 13.09 57.95 73.07
N LYS A 372 12.05 57.11 73.01
CA LYS A 372 12.13 55.70 73.41
C LYS A 372 13.13 54.93 72.55
N ALA A 373 13.10 55.09 71.23
CA ALA A 373 14.04 54.42 70.33
C ALA A 373 15.48 54.87 70.58
N VAL A 374 15.72 56.18 70.70
CA VAL A 374 17.06 56.73 70.96
C VAL A 374 17.60 56.27 72.32
N PHE A 375 16.76 56.22 73.35
CA PHE A 375 17.13 55.72 74.67
C PHE A 375 17.58 54.25 74.60
N LEU A 376 16.79 53.38 73.95
CA LEU A 376 17.12 51.96 73.81
C LEU A 376 18.41 51.75 72.99
N ILE A 377 18.61 52.50 71.91
CA ILE A 377 19.83 52.46 71.08
C ILE A 377 21.06 52.88 71.89
N ASN A 378 20.98 53.99 72.63
CA ASN A 378 22.09 54.46 73.45
C ASN A 378 22.39 53.51 74.61
N THR A 379 21.38 52.81 75.13
CA THR A 379 21.55 51.80 76.18
C THR A 379 22.27 50.57 75.65
N HIS A 380 21.84 50.05 74.50
CA HIS A 380 22.49 48.93 73.80
C HIS A 380 23.97 49.23 73.49
N ARG A 381 24.27 50.42 72.94
CA ARG A 381 25.64 50.85 72.63
C ARG A 381 26.58 50.90 73.84
N ARG A 382 26.04 51.08 75.06
CA ARG A 382 26.84 51.11 76.30
C ARG A 382 27.11 49.71 76.86
N SER A 383 26.36 48.69 76.46
CA SER A 383 26.52 47.30 76.95
C SER A 383 26.16 46.27 75.88
N PRO A 384 27.01 46.08 74.85
CA PRO A 384 26.66 45.27 73.67
C PRO A 384 26.50 43.77 73.97
N ASN A 385 27.27 43.24 74.93
CA ASN A 385 27.46 41.80 75.14
C ASN A 385 26.39 41.12 76.00
N ASN A 386 25.36 41.83 76.46
CA ASN A 386 24.31 41.29 77.34
C ASN A 386 22.91 41.30 76.71
N SER A 387 22.83 41.39 75.38
CA SER A 387 21.57 41.53 74.67
C SER A 387 20.80 40.21 74.64
N ILE A 388 19.61 40.17 75.23
CA ILE A 388 18.69 39.03 75.16
C ILE A 388 17.66 39.22 74.05
N GLU A 389 16.96 38.16 73.67
CA GLU A 389 15.91 38.20 72.64
C GLU A 389 14.87 39.31 72.89
N ALA A 390 14.50 39.53 74.16
CA ALA A 390 13.57 40.58 74.55
C ALA A 390 14.07 41.99 74.16
N ASP A 391 15.37 42.25 74.24
CA ASP A 391 15.96 43.54 73.85
C ASP A 391 15.92 43.74 72.34
N LEU A 392 16.18 42.67 71.56
CA LEU A 392 16.07 42.69 70.10
C LEU A 392 14.64 43.01 69.66
N ILE A 393 13.64 42.38 70.27
CA ILE A 393 12.23 42.63 69.95
C ILE A 393 11.84 44.06 70.32
N GLN A 394 12.26 44.55 71.50
CA GLN A 394 11.94 45.90 71.96
C GLN A 394 12.55 46.98 71.07
N ILE A 395 13.84 46.85 70.72
CA ILE A 395 14.54 47.80 69.83
C ILE A 395 13.93 47.74 68.43
N ASN A 396 13.66 46.55 67.90
CA ASN A 396 13.02 46.42 66.59
C ASN A 396 11.67 47.14 66.53
N ASN A 397 10.79 46.87 67.50
CA ASN A 397 9.47 47.48 67.53
C ASN A 397 9.54 49.00 67.71
N ALA A 398 10.52 49.51 68.47
CA ALA A 398 10.74 50.94 68.61
C ALA A 398 11.22 51.59 67.29
N ILE A 399 12.13 50.92 66.57
CA ILE A 399 12.62 51.36 65.26
C ILE A 399 11.51 51.31 64.20
N GLU A 400 10.73 50.23 64.14
CA GLU A 400 9.68 50.06 63.13
C GLU A 400 8.59 51.14 63.22
N LYS A 401 8.23 51.58 64.43
CA LYS A 401 7.29 52.70 64.61
C LYS A 401 7.76 54.01 63.97
N ILE A 402 9.07 54.17 63.79
CA ILE A 402 9.68 55.35 63.17
C ILE A 402 9.86 55.12 61.65
N ILE A 403 10.27 53.93 61.22
CA ILE A 403 10.61 53.58 59.83
C ILE A 403 9.39 53.29 58.94
N HIS A 404 8.38 52.60 59.49
CA HIS A 404 7.20 52.16 58.75
C HIS A 404 6.00 53.06 59.04
N HIS A 405 5.06 53.07 58.11
CA HIS A 405 3.94 54.00 58.12
C HIS A 405 3.02 53.81 59.32
#